data_AF-A0A956K8I6-F1
#
_entry.id   AF-A0A956K8I6-F1
#
_cell.length_a   1.000
_cell.length_b   1.000
_cell.length_c   1.000
_cell.angle_alpha   90.00
_cell.angle_beta   90.00
_cell.angle_gamma   90.00
#
_symmetry.space_group_name_H-M   'P 1'
#
loop_
_entity.id
_entity.type
_entity.pdbx_description
1 polymer ?
#
loop_
_entity_poly.entity_id
_entity_poly.type
_entity_poly.pdbx_seq_one_letter_code
_entity_poly.pdbx_strand_id
1 'polypeptide(L)'
;MSMYGFSQDEQLLLFMDCFGLTRLSRPKQAKTDAKVSGSESSGLVSVSADGTLGASYEDLWDKSVLWLLPEFKSSKRFDRFREREAVAHPDGAHYLTNEYGSLKIKPVSKTVLLPMRIDPPRPPKKASATEVTVDLSGGETLPPIEWGKDHPGTGTLRVSHDGTLLHFDGKVLVCVSLDGAKASVRWRRPIKAPEYARVEFAGDAKRTVVMLHQGKRWLVHERVAGEGKAKAKEQKFEIESLAVPTVAGRFLAWQPSADTVRRRDLDSGDEQDFSVSVYEKGRKIDLKNEGMGTIFAGAGGSLLYLPPHRETIVDLVKGSEVSRKLPAKELELRQAVLDVARPYCEAARLAGVTIELGRLELNPKHKSVSVTHRIAGGDSLFGALLANYSHSAWSERQFPGGWRMSGYGSHGGISSKDKLTTADIVEGYGALTEQGVGFAPTIGFWSDLLDRDGGPKDTQTLALLAQMLITTVRDGAKTKLDLAALGKRGAPKLAEVIEA
;
A
#
# COMPACT_ATOMS: atom_id res chain seq x y z
N MET A 1 -4.90 -2.80 -4.33
CA MET A 1 -6.04 -2.95 -3.40
C MET A 1 -6.22 -1.65 -2.62
N SER A 2 -7.42 -1.35 -2.13
CA SER A 2 -7.63 -0.20 -1.23
C SER A 2 -7.50 -0.65 0.23
N MET A 3 -6.69 0.08 1.01
CA MET A 3 -6.52 -0.17 2.45
C MET A 3 -7.58 0.44 3.32
N TYR A 4 -8.55 1.10 2.70
CA TYR A 4 -9.61 1.75 3.40
C TYR A 4 -10.91 1.71 2.60
N GLY A 5 -12.01 1.86 3.32
CA GLY A 5 -13.34 2.05 2.76
C GLY A 5 -14.08 3.12 3.54
N PHE A 6 -14.81 3.97 2.84
CA PHE A 6 -15.78 4.89 3.41
C PHE A 6 -17.19 4.32 3.26
N SER A 7 -18.08 4.62 4.22
CA SER A 7 -19.52 4.61 3.96
C SER A 7 -19.88 5.68 2.93
N GLN A 8 -21.03 5.54 2.26
CA GLN A 8 -21.45 6.48 1.22
C GLN A 8 -21.62 7.92 1.75
N ASP A 9 -22.06 8.06 2.99
CA ASP A 9 -22.21 9.35 3.69
C ASP A 9 -20.90 9.88 4.31
N GLU A 10 -19.82 9.12 4.18
CA GLU A 10 -18.48 9.40 4.73
C GLU A 10 -18.45 9.66 6.23
N GLN A 11 -19.47 9.17 6.97
CA GLN A 11 -19.46 9.24 8.43
C GLN A 11 -18.62 8.12 9.03
N LEU A 12 -18.34 7.06 8.28
CA LEU A 12 -17.48 5.96 8.69
C LEU A 12 -16.31 5.79 7.72
N LEU A 13 -15.11 5.66 8.29
CA LEU A 13 -13.91 5.18 7.61
C LEU A 13 -13.43 3.92 8.33
N LEU A 14 -13.20 2.86 7.58
CA LEU A 14 -12.44 1.70 8.03
C LEU A 14 -11.13 1.69 7.27
N PHE A 15 -9.99 1.59 7.95
CA PHE A 15 -8.69 1.46 7.29
C PHE A 15 -7.76 0.54 8.07
N MET A 16 -6.76 -0.01 7.40
CA MET A 16 -5.79 -0.94 7.98
C MET A 16 -4.36 -0.44 7.75
N ASP A 17 -3.49 -0.61 8.74
CA ASP A 17 -2.05 -0.43 8.64
C ASP A 17 -1.29 -1.42 9.54
N CYS A 18 0.02 -1.23 9.70
CA CYS A 18 0.88 -2.07 10.54
C CYS A 18 0.48 -2.09 12.02
N PHE A 19 -0.21 -1.06 12.53
CA PHE A 19 -0.67 -0.98 13.92
C PHE A 19 -2.08 -1.53 14.10
N GLY A 20 -2.78 -1.80 13.01
CA GLY A 20 -4.00 -2.58 12.98
C GLY A 20 -5.16 -1.92 12.24
N LEU A 21 -6.30 -2.61 12.27
CA LEU A 21 -7.53 -2.20 11.62
C LEU A 21 -8.24 -1.17 12.50
N THR A 22 -8.42 0.03 11.97
CA THR A 22 -8.99 1.17 12.68
C THR A 22 -10.31 1.57 12.05
N ARG A 23 -11.36 1.60 12.87
CA ARG A 23 -12.64 2.19 12.51
C ARG A 23 -12.76 3.58 13.10
N LEU A 24 -12.91 4.57 12.24
CA LEU A 24 -13.25 5.94 12.57
C LEU A 24 -14.73 6.18 12.25
N SER A 25 -15.50 6.67 13.23
CA SER A 25 -16.86 7.16 13.04
C SER A 25 -16.92 8.61 13.52
N ARG A 26 -17.37 9.48 12.63
CA ARG A 26 -17.52 10.91 12.91
C ARG A 26 -18.61 11.14 13.97
N PRO A 27 -18.50 12.19 14.82
CA PRO A 27 -17.47 13.23 14.76
C PRO A 27 -16.11 12.85 15.36
N LYS A 28 -16.01 11.97 16.37
CA LYS A 28 -14.72 11.69 17.07
C LYS A 28 -14.59 10.29 17.69
N GLN A 29 -15.30 9.30 17.19
CA GLN A 29 -15.14 7.94 17.72
C GLN A 29 -14.12 7.18 16.88
N ALA A 30 -13.05 6.69 17.51
CA ALA A 30 -12.14 5.73 16.89
C ALA A 30 -12.01 4.47 17.76
N LYS A 31 -11.77 3.33 17.11
CA LYS A 31 -11.42 2.07 17.75
C LYS A 31 -10.47 1.30 16.82
N THR A 32 -9.39 0.76 17.38
CA THR A 32 -8.40 -0.03 16.64
C THR A 32 -8.34 -1.45 17.19
N ASP A 33 -8.34 -2.44 16.31
CA ASP A 33 -8.02 -3.83 16.62
C ASP A 33 -6.62 -4.15 16.10
N ALA A 34 -5.64 -4.19 17.01
CA ALA A 34 -4.24 -4.47 16.68
C ALA A 34 -3.99 -5.91 16.21
N LYS A 35 -4.97 -6.82 16.33
CA LYS A 35 -4.83 -8.21 15.88
C LYS A 35 -5.01 -8.39 14.38
N VAL A 36 -5.51 -7.37 13.69
CA VAL A 36 -5.79 -7.40 12.26
C VAL A 36 -5.03 -6.24 11.66
N SER A 37 -3.99 -6.53 10.91
CA SER A 37 -3.04 -5.55 10.35
C SER A 37 -2.75 -5.89 8.89
N GLY A 38 -2.20 -4.96 8.13
CA GLY A 38 -1.80 -5.22 6.75
C GLY A 38 -1.01 -4.07 6.13
N SER A 39 -0.49 -4.31 4.92
CA SER A 39 0.29 -3.32 4.14
C SER A 39 -0.52 -2.70 3.02
N GLU A 40 -0.16 -1.49 2.58
CA GLU A 40 -0.87 -0.72 1.55
C GLU A 40 -0.95 -1.35 0.16
N SER A 41 -0.09 -2.32 -0.10
CA SER A 41 0.00 -3.09 -1.34
C SER A 41 -0.67 -4.46 -1.29
N SER A 42 -1.08 -4.96 -0.11
CA SER A 42 -1.59 -6.34 0.05
C SER A 42 -2.83 -6.49 0.94
N GLY A 43 -3.24 -5.46 1.68
CA GLY A 43 -4.51 -5.49 2.40
C GLY A 43 -5.69 -5.07 1.52
N LEU A 44 -6.86 -5.64 1.80
CA LEU A 44 -8.12 -5.17 1.25
C LEU A 44 -9.05 -4.79 2.39
N VAL A 45 -9.58 -3.57 2.35
CA VAL A 45 -10.62 -3.11 3.26
C VAL A 45 -11.78 -2.57 2.44
N SER A 46 -12.99 -2.87 2.89
CA SER A 46 -14.22 -2.34 2.28
C SER A 46 -15.29 -2.09 3.32
N VAL A 47 -16.21 -1.20 2.99
CA VAL A 47 -17.33 -0.77 3.82
C VAL A 47 -18.57 -0.74 2.93
N SER A 48 -19.71 -1.21 3.42
CA SER A 48 -21.00 -1.12 2.73
C SER A 48 -21.44 0.34 2.61
N ALA A 49 -22.31 0.65 1.64
CA ALA A 49 -22.74 2.03 1.39
C ALA A 49 -23.43 2.64 2.62
N ASP A 50 -24.23 1.83 3.33
CA ASP A 50 -24.92 2.19 4.57
C ASP A 50 -24.02 2.23 5.82
N GLY A 51 -22.75 1.82 5.71
CA GLY A 51 -21.81 1.79 6.82
C GLY A 51 -22.08 0.73 7.89
N THR A 52 -22.93 -0.27 7.63
CA THR A 52 -23.29 -1.32 8.61
C THR A 52 -22.40 -2.55 8.56
N LEU A 53 -21.71 -2.78 7.44
CA LEU A 53 -20.83 -3.92 7.22
C LEU A 53 -19.46 -3.45 6.74
N GLY A 54 -18.41 -4.00 7.34
CA GLY A 54 -17.04 -3.89 6.84
C GLY A 54 -16.48 -5.27 6.50
N ALA A 55 -15.52 -5.32 5.59
CA ALA A 55 -14.70 -6.50 5.38
C ALA A 55 -13.23 -6.11 5.34
N SER A 56 -12.38 -6.97 5.89
CA SER A 56 -10.93 -6.85 5.80
C SER A 56 -10.33 -8.17 5.36
N TYR A 57 -9.31 -8.12 4.51
CA TYR A 57 -8.49 -9.26 4.14
C TYR A 57 -7.02 -8.95 4.41
N GLU A 58 -6.38 -9.85 5.17
CA GLU A 58 -4.96 -9.83 5.50
C GLU A 58 -4.25 -10.91 4.69
N ASP A 59 -3.49 -10.48 3.69
CA ASP A 59 -2.81 -11.36 2.73
C ASP A 59 -1.78 -12.29 3.38
N LEU A 60 -1.00 -11.78 4.34
CA LEU A 60 0.04 -12.55 5.05
C LEU A 60 -0.46 -13.87 5.63
N TRP A 61 -1.71 -13.89 6.07
CA TRP A 61 -2.33 -15.07 6.67
C TRP A 61 -3.47 -15.61 5.84
N ASP A 62 -3.74 -14.96 4.71
CA ASP A 62 -4.83 -15.27 3.83
C ASP A 62 -6.16 -15.37 4.60
N LYS A 63 -6.42 -14.33 5.41
CA LYS A 63 -7.53 -14.27 6.35
C LYS A 63 -8.44 -13.11 6.03
N SER A 64 -9.70 -13.43 5.79
CA SER A 64 -10.78 -12.46 5.71
C SER A 64 -11.51 -12.36 7.06
N VAL A 65 -12.06 -11.19 7.36
CA VAL A 65 -12.96 -10.96 8.50
C VAL A 65 -14.09 -10.02 8.08
N LEU A 66 -15.32 -10.37 8.44
CA LEU A 66 -16.48 -9.47 8.34
C LEU A 66 -16.71 -8.76 9.68
N TRP A 67 -17.00 -7.48 9.61
CA TRP A 67 -17.17 -6.58 10.74
C TRP A 67 -18.56 -5.97 10.72
N LEU A 68 -19.28 -6.08 11.84
CA LEU A 68 -20.46 -5.27 12.09
C LEU A 68 -20.01 -3.86 12.51
N LEU A 69 -20.59 -2.87 11.86
CA LEU A 69 -20.30 -1.46 12.03
C LEU A 69 -21.59 -0.71 12.40
N PRO A 70 -21.50 0.36 13.21
CA PRO A 70 -20.29 1.01 13.71
C PRO A 70 -19.67 0.40 14.98
N GLU A 71 -20.23 -0.68 15.54
CA GLU A 71 -19.80 -1.29 16.82
C GLU A 71 -18.40 -1.91 16.76
N PHE A 72 -17.93 -2.19 15.54
CA PHE A 72 -16.64 -2.78 15.25
C PHE A 72 -16.47 -4.11 16.00
N LYS A 73 -17.39 -5.04 15.69
CA LYS A 73 -17.45 -6.41 16.21
C LYS A 73 -17.34 -7.38 15.04
N SER A 74 -16.47 -8.38 15.14
CA SER A 74 -16.39 -9.39 14.08
C SER A 74 -17.67 -10.22 14.03
N SER A 75 -18.35 -10.21 12.87
CA SER A 75 -19.51 -11.06 12.57
C SER A 75 -19.05 -12.48 12.24
N LYS A 76 -18.07 -12.58 11.33
CA LYS A 76 -17.54 -13.84 10.81
C LYS A 76 -16.04 -13.70 10.61
N ARG A 77 -15.28 -14.70 11.02
CA ARG A 77 -13.85 -14.85 10.72
C ARG A 77 -13.70 -16.08 9.86
N PHE A 78 -13.04 -15.94 8.72
CA PHE A 78 -12.83 -17.06 7.82
C PHE A 78 -11.52 -17.76 8.19
N ASP A 79 -11.53 -19.09 8.10
CA ASP A 79 -10.29 -19.86 8.18
C ASP A 79 -9.39 -19.49 6.99
N ARG A 80 -8.08 -19.72 7.16
CA ARG A 80 -7.10 -19.48 6.09
C ARG A 80 -7.51 -20.23 4.82
N PHE A 81 -7.27 -19.63 3.65
CA PHE A 81 -7.46 -20.25 2.33
C PHE A 81 -8.90 -20.53 1.89
N ARG A 82 -9.93 -20.26 2.71
CA ARG A 82 -11.32 -20.64 2.38
C ARG A 82 -12.13 -19.57 1.66
N GLU A 83 -12.00 -18.32 2.05
CA GLU A 83 -12.80 -17.20 1.51
C GLU A 83 -11.90 -15.97 1.38
N ARG A 84 -10.94 -16.04 0.44
CA ARG A 84 -9.98 -14.97 0.16
C ARG A 84 -10.70 -13.71 -0.31
N GLU A 85 -10.10 -12.55 -0.02
CA GLU A 85 -10.54 -11.25 -0.57
C GLU A 85 -12.03 -10.93 -0.33
N ALA A 86 -12.54 -11.19 0.89
CA ALA A 86 -13.92 -10.84 1.19
C ALA A 86 -14.12 -9.31 1.14
N VAL A 87 -15.19 -8.87 0.49
CA VAL A 87 -15.59 -7.47 0.36
C VAL A 87 -17.03 -7.30 0.83
N ALA A 88 -17.30 -6.20 1.53
CA ALA A 88 -18.65 -5.84 1.95
C ALA A 88 -19.49 -5.48 0.71
N HIS A 89 -20.69 -6.07 0.61
CA HIS A 89 -21.63 -5.66 -0.42
C HIS A 89 -22.24 -4.30 -0.05
N PRO A 90 -22.55 -3.42 -1.04
CA PRO A 90 -23.10 -2.09 -0.78
C PRO A 90 -24.38 -2.06 0.06
N ASP A 91 -25.20 -3.12 -0.04
CA ASP A 91 -26.47 -3.24 0.69
C ASP A 91 -26.33 -3.60 2.18
N GLY A 92 -25.12 -3.88 2.66
CA GLY A 92 -24.85 -4.26 4.05
C GLY A 92 -25.35 -5.66 4.47
N ALA A 93 -26.13 -6.33 3.61
CA ALA A 93 -26.75 -7.63 3.90
C ALA A 93 -25.98 -8.81 3.29
N HIS A 94 -25.16 -8.55 2.29
CA HIS A 94 -24.34 -9.54 1.59
C HIS A 94 -22.84 -9.22 1.72
N TYR A 95 -22.03 -10.19 1.36
CA TYR A 95 -20.61 -10.00 1.12
C TYR A 95 -20.21 -10.78 -0.12
N LEU A 96 -19.12 -10.34 -0.76
CA LEU A 96 -18.62 -10.96 -1.97
C LEU A 96 -17.28 -11.63 -1.70
N THR A 97 -17.02 -12.74 -2.37
CA THR A 97 -15.74 -13.44 -2.39
C THR A 97 -15.38 -13.79 -3.82
N ASN A 98 -14.09 -13.72 -4.15
CA ASN A 98 -13.57 -14.21 -5.42
C ASN A 98 -12.95 -15.58 -5.21
N GLU A 99 -13.55 -16.61 -5.82
CA GLU A 99 -13.03 -17.99 -5.77
C GLU A 99 -12.70 -18.41 -7.21
N TYR A 100 -11.40 -18.42 -7.54
CA TYR A 100 -10.88 -18.91 -8.83
C TYR A 100 -11.50 -18.27 -10.09
N GLY A 101 -11.73 -16.96 -10.07
CA GLY A 101 -12.31 -16.23 -11.20
C GLY A 101 -13.84 -16.31 -11.28
N SER A 102 -14.47 -16.95 -10.29
CA SER A 102 -15.91 -16.90 -10.07
C SER A 102 -16.23 -16.00 -8.89
N LEU A 103 -17.11 -15.03 -9.12
CA LEU A 103 -17.59 -14.15 -8.06
C LEU A 103 -18.77 -14.82 -7.35
N LYS A 104 -18.69 -14.91 -6.02
CA LYS A 104 -19.77 -15.45 -5.19
C LYS A 104 -20.33 -14.36 -4.29
N ILE A 105 -21.65 -14.20 -4.31
CA ILE A 105 -22.40 -13.30 -3.45
C ILE A 105 -23.09 -14.15 -2.39
N LYS A 106 -22.70 -13.93 -1.14
CA LYS A 106 -23.13 -14.72 0.02
C LYS A 106 -23.88 -13.82 1.00
N PRO A 107 -24.99 -14.29 1.60
CA PRO A 107 -25.67 -13.53 2.66
C PRO A 107 -24.84 -13.54 3.95
N VAL A 108 -24.90 -12.45 4.71
CA VAL A 108 -24.24 -12.35 6.03
C VAL A 108 -24.92 -13.24 7.09
N SER A 109 -26.19 -13.65 6.86
CA SER A 109 -27.11 -14.38 7.75
C SER A 109 -27.76 -13.52 8.87
N LYS A 110 -28.95 -13.96 9.34
CA LYS A 110 -30.09 -13.20 9.94
C LYS A 110 -29.86 -12.31 11.18
N THR A 111 -28.63 -12.04 11.61
CA THR A 111 -28.37 -11.31 12.87
C THR A 111 -27.77 -9.93 12.63
N VAL A 112 -28.50 -9.04 11.95
CA VAL A 112 -28.18 -7.60 11.99
C VAL A 112 -29.47 -6.82 12.22
N LEU A 113 -29.86 -6.72 13.49
CA LEU A 113 -30.62 -5.58 13.99
C LEU A 113 -29.63 -4.73 14.77
N LEU A 114 -29.11 -3.68 14.13
CA LEU A 114 -28.55 -2.54 14.86
C LEU A 114 -29.59 -1.43 14.85
N PRO A 115 -29.92 -0.83 16.01
CA PRO A 115 -30.85 0.26 16.07
C PRO A 115 -30.10 1.57 15.83
N MET A 116 -30.15 2.15 14.64
CA MET A 116 -30.18 3.61 14.47
C MET A 116 -30.62 4.02 13.07
N ARG A 117 -31.67 4.85 13.02
CA ARG A 117 -32.31 5.44 11.83
C ARG A 117 -31.35 6.36 11.07
N ILE A 118 -31.00 5.94 9.86
CA ILE A 118 -31.05 6.76 8.64
C ILE A 118 -31.72 5.82 7.66
N ASP A 119 -32.94 6.08 7.20
CA ASP A 119 -33.71 5.12 6.39
C ASP A 119 -32.89 4.66 5.16
N PRO A 120 -32.28 3.46 5.18
CA PRO A 120 -31.59 2.93 4.02
C PRO A 120 -32.66 2.41 3.06
N PRO A 121 -32.37 2.26 1.76
CA PRO A 121 -33.27 1.53 0.86
C PRO A 121 -33.61 0.17 1.49
N ARG A 122 -34.91 -0.08 1.73
CA ARG A 122 -35.38 -1.29 2.39
C ARG A 122 -34.80 -2.51 1.67
N PRO A 123 -34.10 -3.42 2.37
CA PRO A 123 -33.68 -4.67 1.75
C PRO A 123 -34.92 -5.42 1.25
N PRO A 124 -34.85 -6.08 0.09
CA PRO A 124 -35.98 -6.82 -0.46
C PRO A 124 -36.48 -7.85 0.57
N LYS A 125 -37.81 -7.92 0.75
CA LYS A 125 -38.51 -8.68 1.81
C LYS A 125 -38.23 -10.20 1.86
N LYS A 126 -37.46 -10.74 0.92
CA LYS A 126 -37.00 -12.13 0.90
C LYS A 126 -35.61 -12.17 0.26
N ALA A 127 -34.55 -11.88 1.01
CA ALA A 127 -33.23 -12.37 0.64
C ALA A 127 -33.29 -13.90 0.77
N SER A 128 -33.50 -14.60 -0.36
CA SER A 128 -33.33 -16.05 -0.39
C SER A 128 -31.90 -16.34 0.05
N ALA A 129 -31.71 -17.20 1.04
CA ALA A 129 -30.40 -17.54 1.61
C ALA A 129 -29.47 -18.32 0.64
N THR A 130 -29.73 -18.21 -0.66
CA THR A 130 -29.05 -18.93 -1.73
C THR A 130 -27.84 -18.12 -2.19
N GLU A 131 -26.67 -18.75 -2.18
CA GLU A 131 -25.45 -18.23 -2.79
C GLU A 131 -25.69 -17.99 -4.29
N VAL A 132 -25.25 -16.82 -4.78
CA VAL A 132 -25.32 -16.47 -6.20
C VAL A 132 -23.91 -16.43 -6.76
N THR A 133 -23.66 -17.20 -7.83
CA THR A 133 -22.39 -17.19 -8.56
C THR A 133 -22.54 -16.42 -9.86
N VAL A 134 -21.58 -15.55 -10.16
CA VAL A 134 -21.56 -14.68 -11.33
C VAL A 134 -20.37 -15.03 -12.20
N ASP A 135 -20.62 -15.32 -13.47
CA ASP A 135 -19.58 -15.48 -14.48
C ASP A 135 -19.04 -14.11 -14.90
N LEU A 136 -17.73 -13.92 -14.75
CA LEU A 136 -17.03 -12.68 -15.12
C LEU A 136 -16.72 -12.58 -16.63
N SER A 137 -17.10 -13.59 -17.43
CA SER A 137 -16.86 -13.64 -18.88
C SER A 137 -17.85 -12.82 -19.73
N GLY A 138 -18.93 -12.29 -19.14
CA GLY A 138 -19.96 -11.49 -19.84
C GLY A 138 -19.59 -10.02 -20.08
N GLY A 139 -20.53 -9.25 -20.65
CA GLY A 139 -20.46 -7.78 -20.78
C GLY A 139 -19.89 -7.25 -22.11
N GLU A 140 -20.11 -5.95 -22.35
CA GLU A 140 -19.56 -5.24 -23.52
C GLU A 140 -18.04 -5.10 -23.42
N THR A 141 -17.32 -5.42 -24.50
CA THR A 141 -15.86 -5.24 -24.56
C THR A 141 -15.53 -3.81 -24.97
N LEU A 142 -14.91 -3.06 -24.06
CA LEU A 142 -14.43 -1.71 -24.33
C LEU A 142 -13.02 -1.73 -24.93
N PRO A 143 -12.63 -0.70 -25.72
CA PRO A 143 -11.28 -0.59 -26.26
C PRO A 143 -10.20 -0.64 -25.16
N PRO A 144 -9.05 -1.27 -25.44
CA PRO A 144 -7.99 -1.44 -24.46
C PRO A 144 -7.40 -0.08 -24.03
N ILE A 145 -6.87 -0.02 -22.81
CA ILE A 145 -5.95 1.04 -22.41
C ILE A 145 -4.52 0.50 -22.61
N GLU A 146 -3.77 1.11 -23.52
CA GLU A 146 -2.39 0.69 -23.86
C GLU A 146 -1.36 1.52 -23.08
N TRP A 147 -0.63 0.88 -22.15
CA TRP A 147 0.33 1.53 -21.27
C TRP A 147 1.73 0.89 -21.24
N GLY A 148 1.97 -0.15 -22.04
CA GLY A 148 3.29 -0.78 -22.16
C GLY A 148 3.19 -2.28 -22.42
N LYS A 149 4.36 -2.92 -22.50
CA LYS A 149 4.48 -4.38 -22.58
C LYS A 149 4.67 -4.96 -21.19
N ASP A 150 3.95 -6.05 -20.98
CA ASP A 150 4.18 -7.13 -20.01
C ASP A 150 3.78 -6.97 -18.52
N HIS A 151 3.24 -8.10 -18.07
CA HIS A 151 2.92 -8.62 -16.73
C HIS A 151 1.69 -8.08 -15.96
N PRO A 152 0.68 -8.94 -15.71
CA PRO A 152 -0.52 -8.59 -14.96
C PRO A 152 -0.29 -8.44 -13.45
N GLY A 153 -0.90 -7.40 -12.88
CA GLY A 153 -1.16 -7.26 -11.43
C GLY A 153 -1.84 -8.49 -10.84
N THR A 154 -1.62 -8.79 -9.57
CA THR A 154 -2.48 -9.74 -8.86
C THR A 154 -3.92 -9.23 -8.87
N GLY A 155 -4.87 -10.08 -9.21
CA GLY A 155 -6.26 -9.65 -9.31
C GLY A 155 -6.77 -9.06 -7.99
N THR A 156 -7.59 -8.02 -8.05
CA THR A 156 -8.15 -7.37 -6.86
C THR A 156 -9.63 -7.12 -7.03
N LEU A 157 -10.41 -7.53 -6.03
CA LEU A 157 -11.83 -7.23 -5.93
C LEU A 157 -12.03 -5.89 -5.19
N ARG A 158 -12.85 -4.98 -5.74
CA ARG A 158 -13.15 -3.68 -5.14
C ARG A 158 -14.61 -3.32 -5.31
N VAL A 159 -15.21 -2.72 -4.31
CA VAL A 159 -16.57 -2.16 -4.38
C VAL A 159 -16.43 -0.63 -4.31
N SER A 160 -16.93 0.08 -5.31
CA SER A 160 -16.99 1.54 -5.28
C SER A 160 -18.17 2.03 -4.46
N HIS A 161 -18.12 3.31 -4.10
CA HIS A 161 -19.09 3.96 -3.21
C HIS A 161 -20.55 3.97 -3.68
N ASP A 162 -20.79 3.84 -5.00
CA ASP A 162 -22.10 3.77 -5.66
C ASP A 162 -22.59 2.32 -5.77
N GLY A 163 -21.81 1.39 -5.23
CA GLY A 163 -22.08 -0.03 -5.23
C GLY A 163 -21.74 -0.78 -6.51
N THR A 164 -21.00 -0.14 -7.42
CA THR A 164 -20.41 -0.84 -8.55
C THR A 164 -19.25 -1.72 -8.07
N LEU A 165 -19.25 -2.99 -8.48
CA LEU A 165 -18.15 -3.89 -8.21
C LEU A 165 -17.17 -3.88 -9.38
N LEU A 166 -15.89 -3.78 -9.06
CA LEU A 166 -14.80 -3.83 -10.01
C LEU A 166 -13.88 -4.98 -9.64
N HIS A 167 -13.65 -5.85 -10.62
CA HIS A 167 -12.67 -6.91 -10.54
C HIS A 167 -11.59 -6.64 -11.57
N PHE A 168 -10.35 -6.53 -11.14
CA PHE A 168 -9.20 -6.56 -12.04
C PHE A 168 -8.52 -7.90 -11.85
N ASP A 169 -8.24 -8.68 -12.90
CA ASP A 169 -7.48 -9.93 -12.81
C ASP A 169 -5.99 -9.75 -13.13
N GLY A 170 -5.58 -8.48 -13.32
CA GLY A 170 -4.25 -8.11 -13.78
C GLY A 170 -4.13 -7.83 -15.28
N LYS A 171 -5.06 -8.32 -16.10
CA LYS A 171 -5.12 -8.06 -17.55
C LYS A 171 -6.41 -7.39 -17.96
N VAL A 172 -7.50 -7.77 -17.33
CA VAL A 172 -8.87 -7.38 -17.66
C VAL A 172 -9.51 -6.79 -16.42
N LEU A 173 -10.04 -5.60 -16.62
CA LEU A 173 -10.94 -4.98 -15.66
C LEU A 173 -12.38 -5.31 -16.04
N VAL A 174 -13.15 -5.79 -15.08
CA VAL A 174 -14.55 -6.16 -15.22
C VAL A 174 -15.38 -5.28 -14.29
N CYS A 175 -16.41 -4.63 -14.85
CA CYS A 175 -17.38 -3.85 -14.10
C CYS A 175 -18.68 -4.62 -13.95
N VAL A 176 -19.07 -4.85 -12.71
CA VAL A 176 -20.24 -5.62 -12.32
C VAL A 176 -21.22 -4.70 -11.59
N SER A 177 -22.43 -4.61 -12.12
CA SER A 177 -23.56 -3.98 -11.42
C SER A 177 -24.04 -4.92 -10.32
N LEU A 178 -24.33 -4.37 -9.15
CA LEU A 178 -24.93 -5.09 -8.04
C LEU A 178 -26.34 -4.56 -7.76
N ASP A 179 -27.31 -5.46 -7.57
CA ASP A 179 -28.70 -5.16 -7.16
C ASP A 179 -29.16 -6.21 -6.13
N GLY A 180 -28.96 -5.90 -4.85
CA GLY A 180 -29.14 -6.86 -3.75
C GLY A 180 -28.28 -8.11 -3.97
N ALA A 181 -28.89 -9.29 -4.03
CA ALA A 181 -28.18 -10.54 -4.31
C ALA A 181 -27.91 -10.79 -5.81
N LYS A 182 -28.37 -9.91 -6.71
CA LYS A 182 -28.20 -10.07 -8.16
C LYS A 182 -26.98 -9.29 -8.63
N ALA A 183 -26.32 -9.81 -9.66
CA ALA A 183 -25.21 -9.15 -10.28
C ALA A 183 -25.17 -9.39 -11.79
N SER A 184 -24.72 -8.38 -12.53
CA SER A 184 -24.59 -8.44 -13.98
C SER A 184 -23.35 -7.71 -14.44
N VAL A 185 -22.54 -8.35 -15.28
CA VAL A 185 -21.40 -7.69 -15.91
C VAL A 185 -21.91 -6.62 -16.87
N ARG A 186 -21.53 -5.36 -16.65
CA ARG A 186 -21.85 -4.24 -17.55
C ARG A 186 -20.89 -4.22 -18.73
N TRP A 187 -19.60 -4.24 -18.43
CA TRP A 187 -18.55 -4.17 -19.43
C TRP A 187 -17.25 -4.79 -18.90
N ARG A 188 -16.34 -5.07 -19.83
CA ARG A 188 -14.97 -5.50 -19.57
C ARG A 188 -13.99 -4.70 -20.42
N ARG A 189 -12.80 -4.45 -19.89
CA ARG A 189 -11.76 -3.65 -20.54
C ARG A 189 -10.39 -4.28 -20.34
N PRO A 190 -9.66 -4.60 -21.43
CA PRO A 190 -8.26 -4.98 -21.31
C PRO A 190 -7.42 -3.78 -20.86
N ILE A 191 -6.57 -3.98 -19.85
CA ILE A 191 -5.58 -3.01 -19.38
C ILE A 191 -4.21 -3.65 -19.58
N LYS A 192 -3.38 -3.03 -20.41
CA LYS A 192 -1.97 -3.40 -20.56
C LYS A 192 -1.14 -2.45 -19.71
N ALA A 193 -1.01 -2.73 -18.42
CA ALA A 193 -0.22 -1.94 -17.48
C ALA A 193 0.73 -2.85 -16.69
N PRO A 194 1.90 -2.35 -16.25
CA PRO A 194 2.81 -3.12 -15.39
C PRO A 194 2.14 -3.53 -14.06
N GLU A 195 2.63 -4.62 -13.45
CA GLU A 195 2.09 -5.19 -12.20
C GLU A 195 1.96 -4.18 -11.05
N TYR A 196 2.86 -3.21 -11.00
CA TYR A 196 2.93 -2.18 -9.95
C TYR A 196 2.12 -0.91 -10.28
N ALA A 197 1.39 -0.88 -11.40
CA ALA A 197 0.49 0.23 -11.70
C ALA A 197 -0.70 0.23 -10.72
N ARG A 198 -0.96 1.39 -10.12
CA ARG A 198 -2.15 1.62 -9.30
C ARG A 198 -3.31 1.98 -10.21
N VAL A 199 -4.30 1.10 -10.32
CA VAL A 199 -5.54 1.39 -11.04
C VAL A 199 -6.62 1.77 -10.02
N GLU A 200 -7.12 2.99 -10.12
CA GLU A 200 -8.19 3.55 -9.29
C GLU A 200 -9.37 4.02 -10.15
N PHE A 201 -10.54 4.17 -9.52
CA PHE A 201 -11.79 4.45 -10.21
C PHE A 201 -12.54 5.56 -9.54
N ALA A 202 -13.09 6.43 -10.38
CA ALA A 202 -13.67 7.68 -9.95
C ALA A 202 -15.19 7.65 -10.10
N GLY A 203 -15.86 7.01 -9.14
CA GLY A 203 -17.28 7.12 -8.77
C GLY A 203 -18.41 6.87 -9.79
N ASP A 204 -18.23 7.12 -11.08
CA ASP A 204 -19.30 7.05 -12.08
C ASP A 204 -19.26 5.76 -12.93
N ALA A 205 -18.37 4.82 -12.58
CA ALA A 205 -18.06 3.61 -13.34
C ALA A 205 -17.67 3.87 -14.82
N LYS A 206 -17.39 5.12 -15.20
CA LYS A 206 -16.97 5.55 -16.54
C LYS A 206 -15.56 6.10 -16.53
N ARG A 207 -15.11 6.67 -15.42
CA ARG A 207 -13.79 7.24 -15.23
C ARG A 207 -12.83 6.24 -14.58
N THR A 208 -11.72 6.00 -15.26
CA THR A 208 -10.60 5.17 -14.81
C THR A 208 -9.36 6.03 -14.69
N VAL A 209 -8.66 5.93 -13.56
CA VAL A 209 -7.39 6.61 -13.33
C VAL A 209 -6.32 5.54 -13.12
N VAL A 210 -5.32 5.50 -14.00
CA VAL A 210 -4.16 4.61 -13.89
C VAL A 210 -2.96 5.44 -13.49
N MET A 211 -2.27 5.07 -12.42
CA MET A 211 -1.15 5.79 -11.85
C MET A 211 0.06 4.88 -11.79
N LEU A 212 1.14 5.29 -12.45
CA LEU A 212 2.39 4.54 -12.53
C LEU A 212 3.49 5.27 -11.76
N HIS A 213 4.13 4.57 -10.84
CA HIS A 213 5.27 5.12 -10.11
C HIS A 213 6.54 5.08 -10.96
N GLN A 214 7.22 6.22 -11.06
CA GLN A 214 8.49 6.38 -11.78
C GLN A 214 9.43 7.28 -10.96
N GLY A 215 10.20 6.66 -10.07
CA GLY A 215 11.07 7.38 -9.15
C GLY A 215 10.28 8.37 -8.28
N LYS A 216 10.60 9.67 -8.36
CA LYS A 216 9.89 10.71 -7.58
C LYS A 216 8.50 11.07 -8.14
N ARG A 217 8.17 10.62 -9.34
CA ARG A 217 6.97 11.06 -10.07
C ARG A 217 5.96 9.93 -10.22
N TRP A 218 4.71 10.33 -10.41
CA TRP A 218 3.63 9.47 -10.84
C TRP A 218 3.13 9.95 -12.19
N LEU A 219 3.14 9.06 -13.17
CA LEU A 219 2.48 9.28 -14.44
C LEU A 219 1.01 8.88 -14.27
N VAL A 220 0.11 9.84 -14.44
CA VAL A 220 -1.34 9.68 -14.26
C VAL A 220 -2.01 9.68 -15.62
N HIS A 221 -2.79 8.62 -15.87
CA HIS A 221 -3.70 8.53 -16.99
C HIS A 221 -5.13 8.58 -16.50
N GLU A 222 -5.86 9.58 -16.95
CA GLU A 222 -7.29 9.64 -16.77
C GLU A 222 -7.97 9.28 -18.08
N ARG A 223 -8.96 8.39 -18.01
CA ARG A 223 -9.85 8.08 -19.13
C ARG A 223 -11.30 8.11 -18.66
N VAL A 224 -12.12 8.87 -19.37
CA VAL A 224 -13.58 8.91 -19.19
C VAL A 224 -14.24 8.22 -20.39
N ALA A 225 -15.02 7.18 -20.13
CA ALA A 225 -15.77 6.49 -21.18
C ALA A 225 -16.78 7.44 -21.86
N GLY A 226 -16.83 7.41 -23.19
CA GLY A 226 -17.82 8.15 -23.95
C GLY A 226 -19.20 7.49 -23.86
N GLU A 227 -20.27 8.29 -24.03
CA GLU A 227 -21.64 7.78 -24.09
C GLU A 227 -22.08 7.51 -25.54
N GLY A 228 -22.66 6.34 -25.79
CA GLY A 228 -23.15 5.95 -27.12
C GLY A 228 -22.03 5.92 -28.16
N LYS A 229 -22.11 6.82 -29.16
CA LYS A 229 -21.09 6.95 -30.22
C LYS A 229 -19.97 7.94 -29.87
N ALA A 230 -20.03 8.62 -28.73
CA ALA A 230 -19.02 9.59 -28.35
C ALA A 230 -17.67 8.90 -28.07
N LYS A 231 -16.58 9.50 -28.54
CA LYS A 231 -15.23 9.01 -28.23
C LYS A 231 -14.93 9.22 -26.74
N ALA A 232 -14.16 8.30 -26.17
CA ALA A 232 -13.62 8.47 -24.82
C ALA A 232 -12.72 9.71 -24.76
N LYS A 233 -12.73 10.40 -23.62
CA LYS A 233 -11.79 11.48 -23.32
C LYS A 233 -10.62 10.89 -22.56
N GLU A 234 -9.40 11.26 -22.94
CA GLU A 234 -8.17 10.81 -22.29
C GLU A 234 -7.27 12.00 -21.96
N GLN A 235 -6.66 11.96 -20.79
CA GLN A 235 -5.68 12.94 -20.34
C GLN A 235 -4.50 12.24 -19.68
N LYS A 236 -3.28 12.71 -19.99
CA LYS A 236 -2.03 12.29 -19.35
C LYS A 236 -1.38 13.48 -18.68
N PHE A 237 -0.91 13.28 -17.46
CA PHE A 237 -0.13 14.29 -16.73
C PHE A 237 0.79 13.62 -15.70
N GLU A 238 1.81 14.35 -15.25
CA GLU A 238 2.75 13.90 -14.22
C GLU A 238 2.49 14.66 -12.92
N ILE A 239 2.62 13.98 -11.79
CA ILE A 239 2.62 14.59 -10.45
C ILE A 239 3.83 14.11 -9.65
N GLU A 240 4.42 15.00 -8.86
CA GLU A 240 5.42 14.63 -7.85
C GLU A 240 4.69 14.35 -6.54
N SER A 241 4.98 13.22 -5.90
CA SER A 241 4.32 12.85 -4.64
C SER A 241 5.18 11.97 -3.75
N LEU A 242 5.27 12.32 -2.47
CA LEU A 242 5.87 11.55 -1.39
C LEU A 242 5.02 10.33 -0.99
N ALA A 243 3.70 10.44 -1.08
CA ALA A 243 2.77 9.35 -0.76
C ALA A 243 2.16 8.74 -2.03
N VAL A 244 1.55 7.57 -1.92
CA VAL A 244 0.76 6.97 -3.01
C VAL A 244 -0.45 7.87 -3.29
N PRO A 245 -0.60 8.41 -4.52
CA PRO A 245 -1.76 9.21 -4.86
C PRO A 245 -3.04 8.36 -4.78
N THR A 246 -4.13 9.00 -4.38
CA THR A 246 -5.40 8.33 -4.09
C THR A 246 -6.52 9.00 -4.85
N VAL A 247 -7.41 8.21 -5.44
CA VAL A 247 -8.58 8.70 -6.16
C VAL A 247 -9.84 8.24 -5.46
N ALA A 248 -10.79 9.17 -5.25
CA ALA A 248 -12.11 8.85 -4.72
C ALA A 248 -13.16 9.79 -5.33
N GLY A 249 -14.19 9.21 -5.94
CA GLY A 249 -15.17 9.97 -6.71
C GLY A 249 -14.44 10.83 -7.76
N ARG A 250 -14.75 12.12 -7.85
CA ARG A 250 -14.11 13.04 -8.79
C ARG A 250 -12.76 13.62 -8.34
N PHE A 251 -12.23 13.22 -7.17
CA PHE A 251 -11.03 13.84 -6.61
C PHE A 251 -9.80 12.94 -6.73
N LEU A 252 -8.68 13.53 -7.14
CA LEU A 252 -7.34 12.96 -7.02
C LEU A 252 -6.58 13.71 -5.93
N ALA A 253 -6.01 13.00 -4.96
CA ALA A 253 -5.24 13.58 -3.87
C ALA A 253 -3.82 12.98 -3.79
N TRP A 254 -2.82 13.80 -3.52
CA TRP A 254 -1.42 13.39 -3.40
C TRP A 254 -0.63 14.30 -2.45
N GLN A 255 0.57 13.88 -2.04
CA GLN A 255 1.40 14.61 -1.07
C GLN A 255 2.65 15.16 -1.77
N PRO A 256 2.64 16.37 -2.36
CA PRO A 256 3.79 16.91 -3.08
C PRO A 256 5.01 17.18 -2.18
N SER A 257 4.79 17.51 -0.91
CA SER A 257 5.83 17.82 0.08
C SER A 257 5.46 17.28 1.46
N ALA A 258 6.42 17.27 2.39
CA ALA A 258 6.19 16.72 3.72
C ALA A 258 5.05 17.42 4.48
N ASP A 259 4.80 18.69 4.17
CA ASP A 259 3.86 19.57 4.87
C ASP A 259 2.53 19.82 4.14
N THR A 260 2.37 19.30 2.91
CA THR A 260 1.24 19.64 2.04
C THR A 260 0.63 18.40 1.41
N VAL A 261 -0.71 18.33 1.44
CA VAL A 261 -1.52 17.44 0.61
C VAL A 261 -2.28 18.28 -0.39
N ARG A 262 -2.17 17.94 -1.66
CA ARG A 262 -2.89 18.57 -2.75
C ARG A 262 -4.06 17.70 -3.18
N ARG A 263 -5.18 18.33 -3.51
CA ARG A 263 -6.35 17.69 -4.13
C ARG A 263 -6.70 18.40 -5.42
N ARG A 264 -6.91 17.63 -6.48
CA ARG A 264 -7.42 18.10 -7.77
C ARG A 264 -8.81 17.56 -8.03
N ASP A 265 -9.71 18.44 -8.48
CA ASP A 265 -10.98 18.03 -9.07
C ASP A 265 -10.73 17.56 -10.51
N LEU A 266 -11.08 16.32 -10.83
CA LEU A 266 -10.88 15.73 -12.15
C LEU A 266 -11.90 16.25 -13.19
N ASP A 267 -12.99 16.89 -12.76
CA ASP A 267 -13.97 17.50 -13.66
C ASP A 267 -13.53 18.88 -14.13
N SER A 268 -13.12 19.76 -13.20
CA SER A 268 -12.73 21.13 -13.52
C SER A 268 -11.23 21.32 -13.75
N GLY A 269 -10.39 20.43 -13.19
CA GLY A 269 -8.95 20.58 -13.15
C GLY A 269 -8.44 21.47 -12.02
N ASP A 270 -9.32 22.02 -11.18
CA ASP A 270 -8.94 22.92 -10.08
C ASP A 270 -8.14 22.19 -9.01
N GLU A 271 -7.07 22.82 -8.53
CA GLU A 271 -6.21 22.30 -7.47
C GLU A 271 -6.39 23.08 -6.16
N GLN A 272 -6.37 22.37 -5.04
CA GLN A 272 -6.47 22.91 -3.69
C GLN A 272 -5.37 22.32 -2.82
N ASP A 273 -4.63 23.18 -2.12
CA ASP A 273 -3.59 22.79 -1.18
C ASP A 273 -4.11 22.80 0.26
N PHE A 274 -3.79 21.73 0.98
CA PHE A 274 -4.12 21.54 2.38
C PHE A 274 -2.83 21.34 3.17
N SER A 275 -2.62 22.18 4.18
CA SER A 275 -1.47 21.99 5.05
C SER A 275 -1.73 20.86 6.05
N VAL A 276 -0.74 19.99 6.23
CA VAL A 276 -0.75 18.96 7.29
C VAL A 276 -0.25 19.52 8.64
N SER A 277 0.30 20.74 8.64
CA SER A 277 0.81 21.45 9.84
C SER A 277 -0.29 22.04 10.73
N VAL A 278 -1.57 21.91 10.36
CA VAL A 278 -2.74 22.33 11.18
C VAL A 278 -2.72 21.69 12.59
N TYR A 279 -1.91 20.65 12.76
CA TYR A 279 -1.55 19.92 13.98
C TYR A 279 -0.70 20.68 15.04
N GLU A 280 0.06 21.71 14.66
CA GLU A 280 1.14 22.24 15.54
C GLU A 280 0.68 23.26 16.60
N LYS A 281 -0.55 23.79 16.51
CA LYS A 281 -1.07 24.73 17.51
C LYS A 281 -1.59 24.01 18.76
N GLY A 282 -0.71 23.79 19.74
CA GLY A 282 -1.09 23.52 21.13
C GLY A 282 -0.67 22.18 21.73
N ARG A 283 0.18 21.38 21.06
CA ARG A 283 0.68 20.11 21.61
C ARG A 283 2.02 20.27 22.34
N LYS A 284 2.18 19.52 23.46
CA LYS A 284 3.46 19.27 24.16
C LYS A 284 4.25 18.10 23.53
N ILE A 285 3.81 17.59 22.40
CA ILE A 285 4.40 16.43 21.74
C ILE A 285 5.26 16.94 20.58
N ASP A 286 6.58 16.93 20.76
CA ASP A 286 7.58 17.26 19.72
C ASP A 286 7.69 16.16 18.65
N LEU A 287 6.57 15.79 18.03
CA LEU A 287 6.60 14.90 16.86
C LEU A 287 6.61 15.75 15.60
N LYS A 288 7.78 15.80 14.97
CA LYS A 288 7.96 16.37 13.64
C LYS A 288 7.07 15.61 12.64
N ASN A 289 6.21 16.34 11.94
CA ASN A 289 5.44 15.82 10.80
C ASN A 289 6.31 15.77 9.53
N GLU A 290 7.50 15.18 9.64
CA GLU A 290 8.44 15.04 8.53
C GLU A 290 8.25 13.67 7.87
N GLY A 291 7.98 13.67 6.57
CA GLY A 291 7.98 12.46 5.73
C GLY A 291 6.65 12.09 5.09
N MET A 292 6.56 10.85 4.63
CA MET A 292 5.40 10.29 3.93
C MET A 292 4.28 9.89 4.90
N GLY A 293 3.07 10.42 4.69
CA GLY A 293 1.85 9.96 5.36
C GLY A 293 0.97 9.09 4.47
N THR A 294 -0.17 8.65 5.01
CA THR A 294 -1.21 7.95 4.24
C THR A 294 -2.39 8.89 3.99
N ILE A 295 -2.84 8.98 2.74
CA ILE A 295 -3.99 9.82 2.32
C ILE A 295 -5.23 8.94 2.22
N PHE A 296 -6.35 9.38 2.79
CA PHE A 296 -7.66 8.78 2.57
C PHE A 296 -8.58 9.83 1.94
N ALA A 297 -9.11 9.51 0.75
CA ALA A 297 -10.03 10.39 0.03
C ALA A 297 -11.43 9.77 0.02
N GLY A 298 -12.43 10.59 0.29
CA GLY A 298 -13.83 10.24 0.14
C GLY A 298 -14.41 10.87 -1.13
N ALA A 299 -15.36 10.19 -1.76
CA ALA A 299 -15.99 10.65 -3.00
C ALA A 299 -16.88 11.90 -2.84
N GLY A 300 -17.47 12.10 -1.66
CA GLY A 300 -18.18 13.30 -1.22
C GLY A 300 -17.26 14.45 -0.79
N GLY A 301 -15.95 14.29 -0.92
CA GLY A 301 -14.97 15.35 -0.70
C GLY A 301 -14.28 15.34 0.66
N SER A 302 -14.47 14.30 1.48
CA SER A 302 -13.61 14.10 2.65
C SER A 302 -12.15 13.90 2.23
N LEU A 303 -11.25 14.54 2.98
CA LEU A 303 -9.81 14.35 2.83
C LEU A 303 -9.21 14.17 4.22
N LEU A 304 -8.83 12.93 4.53
CA LEU A 304 -8.22 12.57 5.80
C LEU A 304 -6.75 12.20 5.56
N TYR A 305 -5.89 12.54 6.51
CA TYR A 305 -4.47 12.28 6.45
C TYR A 305 -4.02 11.59 7.72
N LEU A 306 -3.31 10.48 7.57
CA LEU A 306 -2.60 9.80 8.66
C LEU A 306 -1.13 10.21 8.57
N PRO A 307 -0.62 11.02 9.52
CA PRO A 307 0.77 11.43 9.52
C PRO A 307 1.73 10.24 9.66
N PRO A 308 3.04 10.43 9.35
CA PRO A 308 4.04 9.36 9.38
C PRO A 308 4.12 8.61 10.71
N HIS A 309 3.88 9.28 11.84
CA HIS A 309 3.87 8.70 13.19
C HIS A 309 2.59 7.89 13.51
N ARG A 310 1.57 7.99 12.66
CA ARG A 310 0.32 7.20 12.65
C ARG A 310 -0.49 7.18 13.96
N GLU A 311 -0.39 8.19 14.82
CA GLU A 311 -1.12 8.24 16.12
C GLU A 311 -2.53 8.83 16.00
N THR A 312 -2.68 9.79 15.10
CA THR A 312 -3.90 10.58 14.93
C THR A 312 -4.22 10.71 13.45
N ILE A 313 -5.50 10.85 13.14
CA ILE A 313 -5.97 11.14 11.79
C ILE A 313 -6.36 12.62 11.77
N VAL A 314 -5.91 13.33 10.75
CA VAL A 314 -6.23 14.75 10.53
C VAL A 314 -7.27 14.84 9.43
N ASP A 315 -8.40 15.47 9.72
CA ASP A 315 -9.37 15.91 8.71
C ASP A 315 -8.87 17.24 8.14
N LEU A 316 -8.29 17.18 6.94
CA LEU A 316 -7.65 18.33 6.30
C LEU A 316 -8.66 19.38 5.83
N VAL A 317 -9.91 18.98 5.57
CA VAL A 317 -10.98 19.90 5.17
C VAL A 317 -11.54 20.65 6.38
N LYS A 318 -11.76 19.94 7.50
CA LYS A 318 -12.32 20.53 8.72
C LYS A 318 -11.28 21.11 9.67
N GLY A 319 -10.00 20.84 9.44
CA GLY A 319 -8.90 21.22 10.34
C GLY A 319 -8.99 20.58 11.72
N SER A 320 -9.57 19.38 11.81
CA SER A 320 -9.81 18.69 13.09
C SER A 320 -9.08 17.36 13.16
N GLU A 321 -8.65 16.96 14.36
CA GLU A 321 -7.95 15.69 14.58
C GLU A 321 -8.79 14.68 15.35
N VAL A 322 -8.51 13.39 15.09
CA VAL A 322 -9.08 12.27 15.84
C VAL A 322 -7.98 11.31 16.24
N SER A 323 -7.85 11.07 17.55
CA SER A 323 -6.94 10.03 18.06
C SER A 323 -7.42 8.65 17.66
N ARG A 324 -6.50 7.78 17.22
CA ARG A 324 -6.79 6.36 16.94
C ARG A 324 -7.03 5.53 18.21
N LYS A 325 -6.76 6.09 19.39
CA LYS A 325 -6.79 5.40 20.70
C LYS A 325 -5.86 4.19 20.77
N LEU A 326 -4.70 4.28 20.13
CA LEU A 326 -3.63 3.30 20.31
C LEU A 326 -3.11 3.33 21.77
N PRO A 327 -2.60 2.22 22.32
CA PRO A 327 -2.12 2.19 23.71
C PRO A 327 -1.00 3.20 23.96
N ALA A 328 -1.17 4.10 24.94
CA ALA A 328 -0.19 5.16 25.23
C ALA A 328 1.17 4.62 25.71
N LYS A 329 1.17 3.52 26.48
CA LYS A 329 2.38 2.86 27.00
C LYS A 329 3.32 2.30 25.91
N GLU A 330 2.84 2.20 24.67
CA GLU A 330 3.58 1.65 23.53
C GLU A 330 4.05 2.76 22.57
N LEU A 331 3.80 4.04 22.88
CA LEU A 331 4.10 5.16 21.98
C LEU A 331 5.58 5.22 21.58
N GLU A 332 6.50 5.21 22.55
CA GLU A 332 7.95 5.27 22.29
C GLU A 332 8.41 4.08 21.44
N LEU A 333 7.84 2.90 21.67
CA LEU A 333 8.15 1.70 20.90
C LEU A 333 7.67 1.83 19.45
N ARG A 334 6.42 2.29 19.24
CA ARG A 334 5.87 2.51 17.90
C ARG A 334 6.69 3.54 17.12
N GLN A 335 7.12 4.62 17.78
CA GLN A 335 7.99 5.63 17.18
C GLN A 335 9.33 5.03 16.77
N ALA A 336 9.99 4.31 17.66
CA ALA A 336 11.27 3.67 17.35
C ALA A 336 11.17 2.66 16.18
N VAL A 337 10.06 1.91 16.10
CA VAL A 337 9.78 1.02 14.96
C VAL A 337 9.65 1.80 13.65
N LEU A 338 8.90 2.91 13.65
CA LEU A 338 8.75 3.74 12.46
C LEU A 338 10.04 4.45 12.05
N ASP A 339 10.84 4.90 13.01
CA ASP A 339 12.14 5.53 12.75
C ASP A 339 13.13 4.57 12.10
N VAL A 340 13.11 3.29 12.49
CA VAL A 340 13.87 2.25 11.80
C VAL A 340 13.34 2.05 10.37
N ALA A 341 12.02 2.11 10.17
CA ALA A 341 11.41 1.84 8.88
C ALA A 341 11.54 2.94 7.84
N ARG A 342 11.41 4.20 8.28
CA ARG A 342 11.29 5.37 7.42
C ARG A 342 12.37 5.47 6.33
N PRO A 343 13.69 5.36 6.62
CA PRO A 343 14.71 5.65 5.63
C PRO A 343 14.62 4.78 4.36
N TYR A 344 14.43 3.47 4.52
CA TYR A 344 14.35 2.58 3.37
C TYR A 344 12.96 2.54 2.73
N CYS A 345 11.89 2.82 3.48
CA CYS A 345 10.56 3.02 2.90
C CYS A 345 10.52 4.26 1.99
N GLU A 346 11.17 5.35 2.39
CA GLU A 346 11.27 6.57 1.57
C GLU A 346 12.23 6.38 0.39
N ALA A 347 13.40 5.74 0.61
CA ALA A 347 14.34 5.44 -0.46
C ALA A 347 13.77 4.49 -1.51
N ALA A 348 12.94 3.51 -1.12
CA ALA A 348 12.29 2.56 -2.04
C ALA A 348 11.53 3.29 -3.14
N ARG A 349 10.94 4.43 -2.82
CA ARG A 349 10.18 5.20 -3.81
C ARG A 349 11.05 5.77 -4.91
N LEU A 350 12.24 6.26 -4.55
CA LEU A 350 13.22 6.75 -5.52
C LEU A 350 13.64 5.64 -6.49
N ALA A 351 13.63 4.39 -6.03
CA ALA A 351 13.91 3.20 -6.84
C ALA A 351 12.71 2.74 -7.70
N GLY A 352 11.57 3.43 -7.66
CA GLY A 352 10.33 3.01 -8.31
C GLY A 352 9.67 1.78 -7.69
N VAL A 353 10.09 1.39 -6.48
CA VAL A 353 9.54 0.25 -5.74
C VAL A 353 8.82 0.72 -4.48
N THR A 354 8.18 -0.21 -3.81
CA THR A 354 7.39 0.01 -2.61
C THR A 354 7.85 -0.98 -1.55
N ILE A 355 8.33 -0.45 -0.42
CA ILE A 355 8.60 -1.22 0.80
C ILE A 355 7.71 -0.65 1.88
N GLU A 356 6.83 -1.48 2.44
CA GLU A 356 5.84 -1.08 3.42
C GLU A 356 5.94 -1.98 4.66
N LEU A 357 5.78 -1.38 5.84
CA LEU A 357 5.57 -2.14 7.06
C LEU A 357 4.13 -2.71 7.03
N GLY A 358 4.00 -4.02 6.90
CA GLY A 358 2.71 -4.70 6.79
C GLY A 358 2.13 -5.15 8.13
N ARG A 359 2.98 -5.54 9.09
CA ARG A 359 2.53 -6.01 10.40
C ARG A 359 3.52 -5.68 11.49
N LEU A 360 2.99 -5.30 12.66
CA LEU A 360 3.73 -5.21 13.91
C LEU A 360 3.07 -6.12 14.95
N GLU A 361 3.79 -7.14 15.39
CA GLU A 361 3.39 -7.98 16.52
C GLU A 361 4.19 -7.60 17.77
N LEU A 362 3.47 -7.33 18.84
CA LEU A 362 4.05 -7.03 20.15
C LEU A 362 3.72 -8.14 21.13
N ASN A 363 4.75 -8.66 21.80
CA ASN A 363 4.60 -9.59 22.91
C ASN A 363 5.12 -8.95 24.21
N PRO A 364 4.25 -8.28 24.98
CA PRO A 364 4.65 -7.60 26.21
C PRO A 364 5.27 -8.51 27.27
N LYS A 365 4.83 -9.78 27.33
CA LYS A 365 5.32 -10.76 28.32
C LYS A 365 6.81 -11.04 28.14
N HIS A 366 7.27 -11.11 26.89
CA HIS A 366 8.65 -11.39 26.54
C HIS A 366 9.41 -10.16 26.04
N LYS A 367 8.77 -8.98 26.08
CA LYS A 367 9.25 -7.71 25.49
C LYS A 367 9.82 -7.92 24.09
N SER A 368 9.05 -8.60 23.24
CA SER A 368 9.51 -8.97 21.92
C SER A 368 8.68 -8.31 20.82
N VAL A 369 9.38 -7.87 19.77
CA VAL A 369 8.81 -7.22 18.59
C VAL A 369 9.00 -8.15 17.41
N SER A 370 7.96 -8.32 16.60
CA SER A 370 8.12 -8.89 15.27
C SER A 370 7.49 -7.97 14.23
N VAL A 371 8.18 -7.82 13.11
CA VAL A 371 7.72 -7.01 11.99
C VAL A 371 7.62 -7.85 10.73
N THR A 372 6.69 -7.48 9.87
CA THR A 372 6.64 -8.03 8.51
C THR A 372 6.56 -6.91 7.50
N HIS A 373 7.38 -6.98 6.47
CA HIS A 373 7.38 -6.04 5.34
C HIS A 373 6.71 -6.64 4.13
N ARG A 374 6.09 -5.77 3.34
CA ARG A 374 5.66 -6.08 1.97
C ARG A 374 6.55 -5.31 1.02
N ILE A 375 7.03 -6.03 0.01
CA ILE A 375 7.95 -5.51 -0.99
C ILE A 375 7.33 -5.78 -2.36
N ALA A 376 7.16 -4.72 -3.15
CA ALA A 376 6.55 -4.78 -4.48
C ALA A 376 7.10 -3.68 -5.39
N GLY A 377 7.22 -3.94 -6.69
CA GLY A 377 7.77 -3.01 -7.67
C GLY A 377 8.30 -3.75 -8.90
N GLY A 378 8.65 -3.00 -9.95
CA GLY A 378 9.33 -3.57 -11.11
C GLY A 378 10.81 -3.87 -10.84
N ASP A 379 11.49 -4.43 -11.84
CA ASP A 379 12.92 -4.72 -11.78
C ASP A 379 13.73 -3.47 -11.45
N SER A 380 14.47 -3.53 -10.34
CA SER A 380 15.24 -2.39 -9.84
C SER A 380 16.38 -2.89 -8.98
N LEU A 381 17.64 -2.66 -9.42
CA LEU A 381 18.80 -3.02 -8.60
C LEU A 381 18.77 -2.26 -7.26
N PHE A 382 18.50 -0.95 -7.31
CA PHE A 382 18.40 -0.16 -6.08
C PHE A 382 17.27 -0.67 -5.18
N GLY A 383 16.12 -1.04 -5.75
CA GLY A 383 15.01 -1.63 -5.01
C GLY A 383 15.34 -2.99 -4.38
N ALA A 384 16.03 -3.87 -5.11
CA ALA A 384 16.47 -5.18 -4.63
C ALA A 384 17.49 -5.03 -3.49
N LEU A 385 18.42 -4.08 -3.59
CA LEU A 385 19.38 -3.79 -2.53
C LEU A 385 18.70 -3.22 -1.28
N LEU A 386 17.71 -2.33 -1.43
CA LEU A 386 16.92 -1.81 -0.31
C LEU A 386 16.07 -2.91 0.36
N ALA A 387 15.48 -3.81 -0.43
CA ALA A 387 14.79 -4.98 0.07
C ALA A 387 15.71 -5.85 0.93
N ASN A 388 16.93 -6.12 0.46
CA ASN A 388 17.91 -6.88 1.23
C ASN A 388 18.41 -6.12 2.47
N TYR A 389 18.64 -4.80 2.34
CA TYR A 389 19.02 -3.93 3.46
C TYR A 389 17.99 -3.96 4.58
N SER A 390 16.70 -3.97 4.24
CA SER A 390 15.62 -3.91 5.23
C SER A 390 15.74 -5.04 6.26
N HIS A 391 16.09 -6.28 5.84
CA HIS A 391 16.34 -7.38 6.76
C HIS A 391 17.42 -7.05 7.81
N SER A 392 18.58 -6.59 7.33
CA SER A 392 19.71 -6.19 8.16
C SER A 392 19.37 -5.04 9.11
N ALA A 393 18.53 -4.10 8.68
CA ALA A 393 18.10 -2.96 9.50
C ALA A 393 17.34 -3.39 10.76
N TRP A 394 16.66 -4.54 10.72
CA TRP A 394 15.91 -5.13 11.84
C TRP A 394 16.69 -6.18 12.62
N SER A 395 17.66 -6.86 12.00
CA SER A 395 18.42 -7.91 12.68
C SER A 395 19.00 -7.40 14.00
N GLU A 396 18.77 -8.16 15.08
CA GLU A 396 19.31 -7.89 16.43
C GLU A 396 18.97 -6.51 17.05
N ARG A 397 17.99 -5.79 16.50
CA ARG A 397 17.61 -4.47 17.03
C ARG A 397 17.02 -4.55 18.43
N GLN A 398 17.48 -3.62 19.27
CA GLN A 398 16.89 -3.29 20.55
C GLN A 398 16.11 -1.99 20.45
N PHE A 399 15.03 -1.90 21.20
CA PHE A 399 14.12 -0.75 21.26
C PHE A 399 13.98 -0.24 22.70
N PRO A 400 13.46 0.98 22.89
CA PRO A 400 13.24 1.57 24.21
C PRO A 400 12.50 0.63 25.17
N GLY A 401 12.79 0.70 26.46
CA GLY A 401 12.14 -0.14 27.48
C GLY A 401 12.57 -1.61 27.51
N GLY A 402 13.67 -1.96 26.82
CA GLY A 402 14.23 -3.30 26.78
C GLY A 402 13.49 -4.25 25.84
N TRP A 403 12.78 -3.70 24.85
CA TRP A 403 12.16 -4.49 23.79
C TRP A 403 13.21 -4.94 22.79
N ARG A 404 13.05 -6.13 22.22
CA ARG A 404 14.00 -6.70 21.25
C ARG A 404 13.28 -7.31 20.06
N MET A 405 13.95 -7.29 18.91
CA MET A 405 13.48 -8.06 17.76
C MET A 405 13.46 -9.56 18.08
N SER A 406 12.35 -10.20 17.69
CA SER A 406 12.14 -11.65 17.80
C SER A 406 11.82 -12.31 16.47
N GLY A 407 11.44 -11.53 15.46
CA GLY A 407 11.21 -12.05 14.12
C GLY A 407 11.08 -10.94 13.10
N TYR A 408 11.71 -11.14 11.95
CA TYR A 408 11.51 -10.33 10.76
C TYR A 408 10.95 -11.24 9.66
N GLY A 409 9.87 -10.81 9.03
CA GLY A 409 9.32 -11.45 7.84
C GLY A 409 9.30 -10.46 6.67
N SER A 410 9.42 -10.99 5.46
CA SER A 410 9.19 -10.21 4.24
C SER A 410 8.34 -11.02 3.28
N HIS A 411 7.37 -10.36 2.64
CA HIS A 411 6.54 -10.96 1.59
C HIS A 411 6.75 -10.22 0.28
N GLY A 412 6.89 -10.98 -0.81
CA GLY A 412 7.26 -10.45 -2.12
C GLY A 412 8.77 -10.33 -2.30
N GLY A 413 9.17 -9.64 -3.37
CA GLY A 413 10.55 -9.44 -3.72
C GLY A 413 10.68 -8.48 -4.90
N ILE A 414 11.86 -7.89 -5.05
CA ILE A 414 12.24 -7.12 -6.22
C ILE A 414 13.36 -7.89 -6.91
N SER A 415 13.14 -8.26 -8.16
CA SER A 415 14.22 -8.76 -9.02
C SER A 415 15.14 -7.61 -9.41
N SER A 416 16.44 -7.90 -9.52
CA SER A 416 17.32 -7.12 -10.36
C SER A 416 17.18 -7.61 -11.81
N LYS A 417 17.50 -6.75 -12.78
CA LYS A 417 17.57 -7.17 -14.19
C LYS A 417 18.50 -8.38 -14.34
N ASP A 418 18.14 -9.34 -15.19
CA ASP A 418 18.93 -10.57 -15.44
C ASP A 418 20.34 -10.31 -16.00
N LYS A 419 20.59 -9.11 -16.52
CA LYS A 419 21.89 -8.68 -17.08
C LYS A 419 22.22 -7.29 -16.60
N LEU A 420 22.74 -7.19 -15.37
CA LEU A 420 23.22 -5.93 -14.83
C LEU A 420 24.45 -5.46 -15.60
N THR A 421 24.43 -4.22 -16.07
CA THR A 421 25.63 -3.57 -16.59
C THR A 421 26.46 -3.02 -15.42
N THR A 422 27.75 -2.79 -15.65
CA THR A 422 28.60 -2.06 -14.71
C THR A 422 28.00 -0.70 -14.32
N ALA A 423 27.34 -0.02 -15.27
CA ALA A 423 26.68 1.25 -15.01
C ALA A 423 25.48 1.09 -14.05
N ASP A 424 24.64 0.07 -14.25
CA ASP A 424 23.52 -0.24 -13.34
C ASP A 424 24.02 -0.47 -11.90
N ILE A 425 25.13 -1.22 -11.75
CA ILE A 425 25.76 -1.52 -10.45
C ILE A 425 26.22 -0.25 -9.74
N VAL A 426 26.91 0.64 -10.47
CA VAL A 426 27.42 1.90 -9.92
C VAL A 426 26.29 2.85 -9.55
N GLU A 427 25.25 2.94 -10.39
CA GLU A 427 24.07 3.76 -10.12
C GLU A 427 23.31 3.25 -8.89
N GLY A 428 23.00 1.95 -8.85
CA GLY A 428 22.25 1.34 -7.76
C GLY A 428 22.93 1.48 -6.40
N TYR A 429 24.26 1.29 -6.36
CA TYR A 429 25.02 1.48 -5.12
C TYR A 429 25.27 2.95 -4.79
N GLY A 430 25.47 3.80 -5.80
CA GLY A 430 25.59 5.25 -5.63
C GLY A 430 24.35 5.80 -4.92
N ALA A 431 23.16 5.46 -5.43
CA ALA A 431 21.88 5.83 -4.82
C ALA A 431 21.75 5.30 -3.39
N LEU A 432 22.15 4.07 -3.14
CA LEU A 432 22.09 3.45 -1.81
C LEU A 432 23.01 4.16 -0.79
N THR A 433 24.23 4.54 -1.21
CA THR A 433 25.16 5.32 -0.40
C THR A 433 24.65 6.72 -0.11
N GLU A 434 24.02 7.38 -1.09
CA GLU A 434 23.37 8.69 -0.92
C GLU A 434 22.24 8.65 0.12
N GLN A 435 21.60 7.50 0.29
CA GLN A 435 20.60 7.25 1.34
C GLN A 435 21.21 6.78 2.67
N GLY A 436 22.54 6.80 2.81
CA GLY A 436 23.25 6.44 4.05
C GLY A 436 23.29 4.94 4.34
N VAL A 437 22.97 4.10 3.36
CA VAL A 437 23.07 2.64 3.49
C VAL A 437 24.47 2.18 3.07
N GLY A 438 25.12 1.36 3.90
CA GLY A 438 26.46 0.83 3.62
C GLY A 438 26.45 -0.47 2.82
N PHE A 439 27.63 -0.94 2.43
CA PHE A 439 27.80 -2.19 1.67
C PHE A 439 27.47 -3.45 2.50
N ALA A 440 27.96 -3.52 3.74
CA ALA A 440 27.87 -4.73 4.57
C ALA A 440 26.44 -5.29 4.71
N PRO A 441 25.40 -4.47 4.91
CA PRO A 441 24.02 -4.95 4.93
C PRO A 441 23.48 -5.55 3.62
N THR A 442 24.18 -5.36 2.49
CA THR A 442 23.80 -5.84 1.15
C THR A 442 24.61 -7.04 0.67
N ILE A 443 25.55 -7.54 1.48
CA ILE A 443 26.49 -8.60 1.10
C ILE A 443 25.82 -9.89 0.61
N GLY A 444 24.71 -10.31 1.24
CA GLY A 444 24.00 -11.52 0.85
C GLY A 444 23.40 -11.43 -0.56
N PHE A 445 22.98 -10.24 -0.98
CA PHE A 445 22.55 -10.01 -2.36
C PHE A 445 23.72 -10.15 -3.35
N TRP A 446 24.90 -9.62 -3.02
CA TRP A 446 26.08 -9.68 -3.88
C TRP A 446 26.67 -11.09 -3.98
N SER A 447 26.93 -11.74 -2.84
CA SER A 447 26.43 -13.08 -2.55
C SER A 447 25.91 -13.90 -3.72
N ASP A 448 24.58 -13.88 -3.79
CA ASP A 448 23.77 -14.64 -4.73
C ASP A 448 23.99 -14.21 -6.18
N LEU A 449 24.27 -12.92 -6.43
CA LEU A 449 24.52 -12.41 -7.78
C LEU A 449 25.82 -12.98 -8.36
N LEU A 450 26.92 -12.95 -7.60
CA LEU A 450 28.19 -13.54 -8.03
C LEU A 450 28.10 -15.06 -8.18
N ASP A 451 27.40 -15.75 -7.29
CA ASP A 451 27.23 -17.21 -7.39
C ASP A 451 26.53 -17.62 -8.69
N ARG A 452 25.58 -16.81 -9.20
CA ARG A 452 24.93 -17.04 -10.51
C ARG A 452 25.89 -16.89 -11.68
N ASP A 453 26.85 -15.99 -11.57
CA ASP A 453 27.79 -15.64 -12.64
C ASP A 453 29.16 -16.35 -12.48
N GLY A 454 29.31 -17.27 -11.52
CA GLY A 454 30.54 -18.03 -11.27
C GLY A 454 31.66 -17.22 -10.59
N GLY A 455 31.29 -16.17 -9.85
CA GLY A 455 32.20 -15.26 -9.15
C GLY A 455 32.67 -15.75 -7.76
N PRO A 456 33.47 -14.93 -7.06
CA PRO A 456 34.02 -15.24 -5.73
C PRO A 456 32.91 -15.38 -4.67
N LYS A 457 33.15 -16.19 -3.64
CA LYS A 457 32.14 -16.54 -2.61
C LYS A 457 32.39 -15.93 -1.23
N ASP A 458 33.55 -15.34 -0.99
CA ASP A 458 33.87 -14.79 0.32
C ASP A 458 33.36 -13.35 0.45
N THR A 459 32.80 -13.06 1.63
CA THR A 459 32.11 -11.81 1.95
C THR A 459 33.01 -10.57 1.87
N GLN A 460 34.29 -10.72 2.17
CA GLN A 460 35.24 -9.62 2.23
C GLN A 460 35.74 -9.24 0.82
N THR A 461 36.00 -10.22 -0.04
CA THR A 461 36.31 -10.04 -1.46
C THR A 461 35.12 -9.48 -2.23
N LEU A 462 33.89 -9.87 -1.91
CA LEU A 462 32.66 -9.29 -2.47
C LEU A 462 32.53 -7.78 -2.17
N ALA A 463 32.78 -7.39 -0.92
CA ALA A 463 32.78 -5.99 -0.51
C ALA A 463 33.90 -5.19 -1.17
N LEU A 464 35.08 -5.80 -1.24
CA LEU A 464 36.23 -5.19 -1.90
C LEU A 464 35.98 -5.00 -3.41
N LEU A 465 35.49 -6.03 -4.10
CA LEU A 465 35.26 -6.01 -5.55
C LEU A 465 34.19 -5.00 -5.95
N ALA A 466 33.04 -5.00 -5.26
CA ALA A 466 31.99 -4.03 -5.57
C ALA A 466 32.49 -2.60 -5.35
N GLN A 467 33.20 -2.35 -4.24
CA GLN A 467 33.68 -1.02 -3.89
C GLN A 467 34.87 -0.56 -4.77
N MET A 468 35.71 -1.50 -5.22
CA MET A 468 36.72 -1.28 -6.25
C MET A 468 36.08 -0.94 -7.60
N LEU A 469 35.03 -1.67 -8.01
CA LEU A 469 34.26 -1.38 -9.24
C LEU A 469 33.69 0.03 -9.20
N ILE A 470 33.08 0.44 -8.08
CA ILE A 470 32.50 1.78 -7.92
C ILE A 470 33.56 2.88 -7.99
N THR A 471 34.68 2.72 -7.29
CA THR A 471 35.76 3.73 -7.27
C THR A 471 36.42 3.85 -8.65
N THR A 472 36.68 2.71 -9.30
CA THR A 472 37.32 2.66 -10.62
C THR A 472 36.41 3.22 -11.73
N VAL A 473 35.10 3.05 -11.63
CA VAL A 473 34.14 3.52 -12.64
C VAL A 473 33.73 4.97 -12.41
N ARG A 474 33.54 5.42 -11.16
CA ARG A 474 33.16 6.80 -10.84
C ARG A 474 34.30 7.80 -11.02
N ASP A 475 35.52 7.40 -10.65
CA ASP A 475 36.70 8.26 -10.69
C ASP A 475 37.60 7.97 -11.92
N GLY A 476 37.21 7.01 -12.77
CA GLY A 476 37.93 6.59 -13.97
C GLY A 476 39.09 5.62 -13.70
N ALA A 477 39.39 4.77 -14.69
CA ALA A 477 40.35 3.65 -14.59
C ALA A 477 41.81 4.04 -14.27
N LYS A 478 42.12 5.34 -14.15
CA LYS A 478 43.46 5.86 -13.84
C LYS A 478 43.63 6.30 -12.39
N THR A 479 42.58 6.24 -11.57
CA THR A 479 42.61 6.74 -10.20
C THR A 479 43.11 5.66 -9.24
N LYS A 480 44.22 5.94 -8.55
CA LYS A 480 44.74 5.03 -7.50
C LYS A 480 43.71 4.93 -6.38
N LEU A 481 43.28 3.71 -6.06
CA LEU A 481 42.38 3.40 -4.95
C LEU A 481 43.03 3.80 -3.61
N ASP A 482 42.43 4.78 -2.91
CA ASP A 482 42.81 5.16 -1.56
C ASP A 482 42.14 4.24 -0.53
N LEU A 483 42.86 3.19 -0.13
CA LEU A 483 42.42 2.18 0.81
C LEU A 483 42.07 2.75 2.21
N ALA A 484 42.68 3.88 2.60
CA ALA A 484 42.38 4.52 3.89
C ALA A 484 41.05 5.28 3.85
N ALA A 485 40.73 5.90 2.71
CA ALA A 485 39.41 6.51 2.49
C ALA A 485 38.29 5.46 2.41
N LEU A 486 38.58 4.27 1.87
CA LEU A 486 37.64 3.14 1.84
C LEU A 486 37.31 2.59 3.24
N GLY A 487 38.31 2.46 4.11
CA GLY A 487 38.09 2.06 5.51
C GLY A 487 37.17 3.03 6.27
N LYS A 488 37.21 4.33 5.95
CA LYS A 488 36.30 5.34 6.53
C LYS A 488 34.85 5.23 6.02
N ARG A 489 34.62 4.57 4.87
CA ARG A 489 33.28 4.35 4.27
C ARG A 489 32.66 3.00 4.67
N GLY A 490 33.21 2.33 5.68
CA GLY A 490 32.66 1.10 6.25
C GLY A 490 33.18 -0.20 5.62
N ALA A 491 34.27 -0.15 4.85
CA ALA A 491 34.95 -1.37 4.40
C ALA A 491 35.66 -2.07 5.58
N PRO A 492 35.61 -3.42 5.68
CA PRO A 492 36.37 -4.14 6.70
C PRO A 492 37.87 -3.86 6.58
N LYS A 493 38.59 -3.92 7.72
CA LYS A 493 40.04 -3.63 7.77
C LYS A 493 40.78 -4.62 6.87
N LEU A 494 41.42 -4.10 5.83
CA LEU A 494 42.08 -4.81 4.74
C LEU A 494 43.18 -5.82 5.15
N ALA A 495 43.69 -5.74 6.38
CA ALA A 495 44.87 -6.51 6.80
C ALA A 495 44.62 -8.02 6.92
N GLU A 496 43.36 -8.46 7.03
CA GLU A 496 43.03 -9.89 7.23
C GLU A 496 42.52 -10.59 5.97
N VAL A 497 42.21 -9.86 4.89
CA VAL A 497 41.57 -10.41 3.67
C VAL A 497 42.59 -10.82 2.59
N ILE A 498 43.77 -10.19 2.59
CA ILE A 498 44.81 -10.41 1.57
C ILE A 498 45.68 -11.63 1.91
N GLU A 499 45.61 -12.16 3.14
CA GLU A 499 46.38 -13.33 3.59
C GLU A 499 45.58 -14.64 3.66
N ALA A 500 44.30 -14.66 3.23
CA ALA A 500 43.48 -15.86 3.07
C ALA A 500 43.26 -16.16 1.59
#